data_AF-A0A9W7MMF5-F1
#
_entry.id   AF-A0A9W7MMF5-F1
#
_cell.length_a   1.000
_cell.length_b   1.000
_cell.length_c   1.000
_cell.angle_alpha   90.00
_cell.angle_beta   90.00
_cell.angle_gamma   90.00
#
_symmetry.space_group_name_H-M   'P 1'
#
loop_
_entity.id
_entity.type
_entity.pdbx_description
1 polymer ?
#
loop_
_entity_poly.entity_id
_entity_poly.type
_entity_poly.pdbx_seq_one_letter_code
_entity_poly.pdbx_strand_id
1 'polypeptide(L)'
;MGLYDNTGNLVEALTDGDSQKIISSKFSSLLASKDSDYLLSSTAEPDRQVEISDLEGKVIGLYFSANWYPPCRNFNNLLVSVYEQLKSNGCNFEVVFVSSDEDLGAFNGYRETMPWLSIPYSDLETKKALNRQFDVEGIPCLIILQPDGSILHDGVELIYKYGVEAFPFTKEKLEELQRKERMKHESQTLTNLLTNPGRDYLLDPTLTRKVPVDSLIGKTVGLYFSAQWCVPCANFTPKLVSIYHKIKQSLEEKGGNDGFDIVFLSYDRDQSSFVSYYSTMPWLALPFGEPTIRNLAKYFDVQGIPCLIIIGPDGKTVTKQGRNLINLYQENAYPFTDAKLELLEKEMEEEAKRLPRTDYHAGHRHELTLVSEGNGGGPFICCDCDEQGSGWAYQCLGCGYEVHPRCMRAVDPENTGSVEDR
;
A
#
# COMPACT_ATOMS: atom_id res chain seq x y z
N MET A 1 -6.95 39.03 -39.73
CA MET A 1 -6.25 40.07 -38.94
C MET A 1 -5.06 39.35 -38.31
N GLY A 2 -3.83 39.60 -38.78
CA GLY A 2 -2.63 38.91 -38.27
C GLY A 2 -2.17 39.51 -36.94
N LEU A 3 -1.71 38.66 -36.02
CA LEU A 3 -1.08 39.09 -34.77
C LEU A 3 0.40 39.40 -35.05
N TYR A 4 0.91 40.52 -34.52
CA TYR A 4 2.29 40.96 -34.64
C TYR A 4 2.95 40.98 -33.26
N ASP A 5 4.24 40.66 -33.16
CA ASP A 5 4.99 40.76 -31.90
C ASP A 5 5.40 42.21 -31.57
N ASN A 6 5.98 42.41 -30.38
CA ASN A 6 6.43 43.74 -29.89
C ASN A 6 7.59 44.35 -30.72
N THR A 7 8.08 43.66 -31.75
CA THR A 7 9.07 44.14 -32.71
C THR A 7 8.50 44.35 -34.11
N GLY A 8 7.20 44.14 -34.31
CA GLY A 8 6.51 44.41 -35.57
C GLY A 8 6.61 43.28 -36.60
N ASN A 9 7.02 42.07 -36.20
CA ASN A 9 7.04 40.90 -37.09
C ASN A 9 5.72 40.11 -37.00
N LEU A 10 5.29 39.54 -38.14
CA LEU A 10 4.10 38.69 -38.22
C LEU A 10 4.32 37.44 -37.37
N VAL A 11 3.47 37.19 -36.38
CA VAL A 11 3.57 35.98 -35.57
C VAL A 11 2.98 34.85 -36.40
N GLU A 12 3.84 34.01 -37.00
CA GLU A 12 3.41 32.76 -37.62
C GLU A 12 2.84 31.84 -36.52
N ALA A 13 1.56 31.51 -36.63
CA ALA A 13 0.97 30.49 -35.77
C ALA A 13 1.61 29.14 -36.12
N LEU A 14 2.26 28.51 -35.13
CA LEU A 14 2.84 27.17 -35.27
C LEU A 14 1.79 26.24 -35.86
N THR A 15 2.09 25.68 -37.03
CA THR A 15 1.21 24.74 -37.71
C THR A 15 1.27 23.38 -37.00
N ASP A 16 0.26 22.53 -37.16
CA ASP A 16 0.28 21.15 -36.62
C ASP A 16 1.56 20.37 -37.01
N GLY A 17 2.14 20.69 -38.18
CA GLY A 17 3.39 20.12 -38.65
C GLY A 17 4.63 20.56 -37.87
N ASP A 18 4.66 21.79 -37.33
CA ASP A 18 5.80 22.28 -36.52
C ASP A 18 5.77 21.69 -35.11
N SER A 19 4.58 21.55 -34.52
CA SER A 19 4.38 20.89 -33.23
C SER A 19 4.76 19.40 -33.28
N GLN A 20 4.35 18.68 -34.33
CA GLN A 20 4.77 17.29 -34.56
C GLN A 20 6.28 17.15 -34.72
N LYS A 21 6.94 18.07 -35.43
CA LYS A 21 8.39 18.05 -35.65
C LYS A 21 9.19 18.31 -34.37
N ILE A 22 8.68 19.16 -33.48
CA ILE A 22 9.28 19.42 -32.16
C ILE A 22 9.13 18.19 -31.24
N ILE A 23 7.99 17.51 -31.26
CA ILE A 23 7.76 16.29 -30.47
C ILE A 23 8.61 15.11 -30.99
N SER A 24 8.67 14.93 -32.31
CA SER A 24 9.56 13.97 -33.02
C SER A 24 11.03 14.14 -32.62
N SER A 25 11.48 15.40 -32.50
CA SER A 25 12.84 15.70 -32.05
C SER A 25 13.10 15.34 -30.58
N LYS A 26 12.06 15.37 -29.73
CA LYS A 26 12.20 15.18 -28.28
C LYS A 26 12.41 13.71 -27.92
N PHE A 27 11.59 12.78 -28.41
CA PHE A 27 11.82 11.35 -28.11
C PHE A 27 13.13 10.84 -28.71
N SER A 28 13.43 11.24 -29.95
CA SER A 28 14.71 10.92 -30.59
C SER A 28 15.89 11.46 -29.78
N SER A 29 15.80 12.66 -29.20
CA SER A 29 16.86 13.19 -28.33
C SER A 29 17.02 12.46 -26.99
N LEU A 30 15.99 11.75 -26.52
CA LEU A 30 15.99 11.03 -25.25
C LEU A 30 16.43 9.57 -25.39
N LEU A 31 15.98 8.92 -26.47
CA LEU A 31 16.10 7.47 -26.66
C LEU A 31 17.19 7.07 -27.67
N ALA A 32 17.79 8.02 -28.37
CA ALA A 32 18.90 7.77 -29.29
C ALA A 32 20.24 8.24 -28.71
N SER A 33 21.30 7.48 -29.01
CA SER A 33 22.69 7.89 -28.83
C SER A 33 23.41 7.96 -30.18
N LYS A 34 24.69 8.36 -30.18
CA LYS A 34 25.53 8.33 -31.39
C LYS A 34 25.70 6.93 -31.98
N ASP A 35 25.50 5.89 -31.16
CA ASP A 35 25.78 4.50 -31.49
C ASP A 35 24.52 3.64 -31.60
N SER A 36 23.33 4.18 -31.28
CA SER A 36 22.05 3.47 -31.41
C SER A 36 20.86 4.44 -31.54
N ASP A 37 20.08 4.28 -32.60
CA ASP A 37 18.86 5.02 -32.93
C ASP A 37 17.61 4.11 -32.99
N TYR A 38 17.71 2.92 -32.38
CA TYR A 38 16.69 1.89 -32.43
C TYR A 38 16.42 1.27 -31.06
N LEU A 39 15.23 0.69 -30.91
CA LEU A 39 14.82 -0.11 -29.76
C LEU A 39 14.67 -1.58 -30.19
N LEU A 40 14.72 -2.50 -29.24
CA LEU A 40 14.56 -3.93 -29.51
C LEU A 40 13.13 -4.38 -29.18
N SER A 41 12.42 -4.99 -30.14
CA SER A 41 11.11 -5.63 -29.91
C SER A 41 11.24 -6.97 -29.21
N SER A 42 10.44 -7.21 -28.16
CA SER A 42 10.40 -8.48 -27.44
C SER A 42 9.47 -9.52 -28.06
N THR A 43 8.58 -9.12 -28.97
CA THR A 43 7.53 -10.01 -29.52
C THR A 43 7.58 -10.12 -31.04
N ALA A 44 7.36 -11.34 -31.54
CA ALA A 44 7.38 -11.83 -32.92
C ALA A 44 8.75 -12.12 -33.56
N GLU A 45 9.77 -11.29 -33.35
CA GLU A 45 11.16 -11.55 -33.76
C GLU A 45 12.09 -10.96 -32.69
N PRO A 46 12.65 -11.78 -31.79
CA PRO A 46 13.59 -11.29 -30.78
C PRO A 46 14.70 -10.52 -31.48
N ASP A 47 14.95 -9.30 -31.03
CA ASP A 47 15.97 -8.39 -31.53
C ASP A 47 15.64 -7.67 -32.86
N ARG A 48 14.37 -7.74 -33.31
CA ARG A 48 13.90 -6.80 -34.35
C ARG A 48 14.07 -5.37 -33.84
N GLN A 49 14.79 -4.59 -34.64
CA GLN A 49 14.99 -3.17 -34.43
C GLN A 49 13.69 -2.42 -34.77
N VAL A 50 13.29 -1.52 -33.87
CA VAL A 50 12.14 -0.62 -34.00
C VAL A 50 12.68 0.80 -33.99
N GLU A 51 12.29 1.60 -34.98
CA GLU A 51 12.73 2.99 -35.06
C GLU A 51 12.06 3.83 -33.96
N ILE A 52 12.79 4.79 -33.39
CA ILE A 52 12.25 5.64 -32.32
C ILE A 52 11.07 6.51 -32.82
N SER A 53 11.06 6.85 -34.11
CA SER A 53 9.97 7.54 -34.80
C SER A 53 8.63 6.80 -34.70
N ASP A 54 8.64 5.46 -34.60
CA ASP A 54 7.42 4.66 -34.43
C ASP A 54 6.72 4.89 -33.08
N LEU A 55 7.39 5.57 -32.13
CA LEU A 55 6.82 5.92 -30.83
C LEU A 55 6.15 7.30 -30.84
N GLU A 56 6.22 8.05 -31.94
CA GLU A 56 5.62 9.37 -32.05
C GLU A 56 4.09 9.33 -31.81
N GLY A 57 3.61 10.33 -31.05
CA GLY A 57 2.19 10.44 -30.70
C GLY A 57 1.69 9.42 -29.67
N LYS A 58 2.54 8.50 -29.19
CA LYS A 58 2.19 7.54 -28.13
C LYS A 58 2.50 8.11 -26.75
N VAL A 59 1.77 7.65 -25.76
CA VAL A 59 2.17 7.76 -24.35
C VAL A 59 3.23 6.69 -24.10
N ILE A 60 4.41 7.09 -23.61
CA ILE A 60 5.55 6.19 -23.43
C ILE A 60 5.84 6.01 -21.94
N GLY A 61 5.89 4.77 -21.47
CA GLY A 61 6.42 4.44 -20.15
C GLY A 61 7.89 4.03 -20.21
N LEU A 62 8.82 4.82 -19.65
CA LEU A 62 10.21 4.39 -19.45
C LEU A 62 10.29 3.56 -18.17
N TYR A 63 10.49 2.26 -18.32
CA TYR A 63 10.46 1.31 -17.22
C TYR A 63 11.88 0.91 -16.80
N PHE A 64 12.35 1.47 -15.68
CA PHE A 64 13.64 1.16 -15.08
C PHE A 64 13.47 -0.01 -14.11
N SER A 65 14.16 -1.13 -14.38
CA SER A 65 13.93 -2.38 -13.66
C SER A 65 15.09 -3.36 -13.79
N ALA A 66 15.11 -4.37 -12.92
CA ALA A 66 16.10 -5.45 -12.97
C ALA A 66 15.51 -6.80 -12.52
N ASN A 67 16.02 -7.87 -13.10
CA ASN A 67 15.55 -9.23 -12.87
C ASN A 67 15.81 -9.70 -11.43
N TRP A 68 16.96 -9.30 -10.87
CA TRP A 68 17.42 -9.78 -9.57
C TRP A 68 16.56 -9.26 -8.41
N TYR A 69 15.83 -8.16 -8.59
CA TYR A 69 15.08 -7.51 -7.52
C TYR A 69 13.61 -8.00 -7.44
N PRO A 70 13.16 -8.61 -6.33
CA PRO A 70 11.79 -9.14 -6.23
C PRO A 70 10.67 -8.11 -6.45
N PRO A 71 10.73 -6.88 -5.91
CA PRO A 71 9.71 -5.86 -6.19
C PRO A 71 9.58 -5.51 -7.68
N CYS A 72 10.67 -5.53 -8.45
CA CYS A 72 10.65 -5.38 -9.91
C CYS A 72 9.87 -6.50 -10.60
N ARG A 73 10.10 -7.75 -10.20
CA ARG A 73 9.35 -8.90 -10.77
C ARG A 73 7.86 -8.84 -10.45
N ASN A 74 7.49 -8.40 -9.24
CA ASN A 74 6.10 -8.23 -8.85
C ASN A 74 5.40 -7.14 -9.68
N PHE A 75 6.04 -5.98 -9.81
CA PHE A 75 5.50 -4.87 -10.61
C PHE A 75 5.42 -5.22 -12.11
N ASN A 76 6.40 -5.97 -12.64
CA ASN A 76 6.37 -6.44 -14.02
C ASN A 76 5.08 -7.20 -14.36
N ASN A 77 4.68 -8.16 -13.53
CA ASN A 77 3.46 -8.94 -13.76
C ASN A 77 2.21 -8.04 -13.81
N LEU A 78 2.14 -7.04 -12.94
CA LEU A 78 1.06 -6.05 -12.96
C LEU A 78 1.09 -5.20 -14.23
N LEU A 79 2.26 -4.68 -14.60
CA LEU A 79 2.43 -3.82 -15.77
C LEU A 79 2.14 -4.57 -17.08
N VAL A 80 2.53 -5.84 -17.20
CA VAL A 80 2.17 -6.71 -18.34
C VAL A 80 0.65 -6.78 -18.49
N SER A 81 -0.07 -7.08 -17.41
CA SER A 81 -1.54 -7.14 -17.43
C SER A 81 -2.19 -5.83 -17.84
N VAL A 82 -1.68 -4.69 -17.35
CA VAL A 82 -2.18 -3.35 -17.73
C VAL A 82 -1.87 -3.04 -19.19
N TYR A 83 -0.64 -3.32 -19.64
CA TYR A 83 -0.19 -3.08 -21.00
C TYR A 83 -1.03 -3.87 -22.03
N GLU A 84 -1.24 -5.17 -21.80
CA GLU A 84 -2.05 -6.01 -22.69
C GLU A 84 -3.51 -5.51 -22.79
N GLN A 85 -4.09 -5.09 -21.65
CA GLN A 85 -5.42 -4.49 -21.64
C GLN A 85 -5.46 -3.16 -22.41
N LEU A 86 -4.46 -2.29 -22.25
CA LEU A 86 -4.39 -1.04 -23.02
C LEU A 86 -4.21 -1.31 -24.52
N LYS A 87 -3.34 -2.25 -24.91
CA LYS A 87 -3.15 -2.63 -26.32
C LYS A 87 -4.42 -3.22 -26.93
N SER A 88 -5.11 -4.12 -26.22
CA SER A 88 -6.38 -4.70 -26.68
C SER A 88 -7.52 -3.68 -26.79
N ASN A 89 -7.50 -2.63 -25.97
CA ASN A 89 -8.41 -1.48 -26.07
C ASN A 89 -8.03 -0.49 -27.19
N GLY A 90 -6.95 -0.75 -27.94
CA GLY A 90 -6.46 0.13 -29.01
C GLY A 90 -5.83 1.42 -28.48
N CYS A 91 -5.41 1.46 -27.22
CA CYS A 91 -4.75 2.63 -26.64
C CYS A 91 -3.32 2.77 -27.19
N ASN A 92 -2.94 4.00 -27.53
CA ASN A 92 -1.59 4.36 -27.97
C ASN A 92 -0.60 4.47 -26.79
N PHE A 93 -0.43 3.37 -26.06
CA PHE A 93 0.53 3.23 -24.97
C PHE A 93 1.68 2.31 -25.40
N GLU A 94 2.92 2.70 -25.13
CA GLU A 94 4.10 1.88 -25.33
C GLU A 94 5.01 1.92 -24.10
N VAL A 95 5.74 0.84 -23.84
CA VAL A 95 6.71 0.77 -22.76
C VAL A 95 8.11 0.54 -23.34
N VAL A 96 9.10 1.22 -22.78
CA VAL A 96 10.51 1.05 -23.12
C VAL A 96 11.26 0.65 -21.86
N PHE A 97 11.72 -0.59 -21.83
CA PHE A 97 12.51 -1.16 -20.76
C PHE A 97 13.94 -0.59 -20.76
N VAL A 98 14.34 -0.05 -19.61
CA VAL A 98 15.67 0.47 -19.30
C VAL A 98 16.27 -0.44 -18.24
N SER A 99 17.11 -1.38 -18.66
CA SER A 99 17.64 -2.42 -17.76
C SER A 99 18.71 -1.90 -16.81
N SER A 100 18.56 -2.30 -15.54
CA SER A 100 19.57 -2.20 -14.47
C SER A 100 20.21 -3.56 -14.14
N ASP A 101 20.10 -4.54 -15.05
CA ASP A 101 20.76 -5.84 -14.90
C ASP A 101 22.28 -5.72 -15.12
N GLU A 102 23.04 -6.58 -14.43
CA GLU A 102 24.51 -6.54 -14.43
C GLU A 102 25.14 -7.31 -15.60
N ASP A 103 24.39 -8.24 -16.20
CA ASP A 103 24.84 -9.04 -17.33
C ASP A 103 23.76 -9.24 -18.40
N LEU A 104 24.23 -9.58 -19.61
CA LEU A 104 23.37 -9.75 -20.79
C LEU A 104 22.38 -10.92 -20.64
N GLY A 105 22.75 -11.97 -19.90
CA GLY A 105 21.89 -13.13 -19.67
C GLY A 105 20.71 -12.77 -18.77
N ALA A 106 20.97 -12.05 -17.67
CA ALA A 106 19.93 -11.52 -16.80
C ALA A 106 18.97 -10.56 -17.55
N PHE A 107 19.53 -9.67 -18.37
CA PHE A 107 18.75 -8.80 -19.25
C PHE A 107 17.83 -9.58 -20.20
N ASN A 108 18.39 -10.54 -20.96
CA ASN A 108 17.63 -11.31 -21.95
C ASN A 108 16.52 -12.12 -21.28
N GLY A 109 16.86 -12.83 -20.19
CA GLY A 109 15.88 -13.66 -19.48
C GLY A 109 14.73 -12.85 -18.89
N TYR A 110 14.97 -11.64 -18.42
CA TYR A 110 13.90 -10.78 -17.90
C TYR A 110 13.07 -10.16 -19.01
N ARG A 111 13.73 -9.69 -20.07
CA ARG A 111 13.09 -9.11 -21.25
C ARG A 111 12.14 -10.09 -21.94
N GLU A 112 12.43 -11.38 -21.96
CA GLU A 112 11.52 -12.43 -22.47
C GLU A 112 10.16 -12.46 -21.75
N THR A 113 10.08 -11.93 -20.54
CA THR A 113 8.83 -11.84 -19.76
C THR A 113 8.01 -10.59 -20.06
N MET A 114 8.48 -9.72 -20.97
CA MET A 114 7.91 -8.40 -21.23
C MET A 114 7.37 -8.31 -22.68
N PRO A 115 6.16 -7.78 -22.92
CA PRO A 115 5.57 -7.65 -24.25
C PRO A 115 5.90 -6.33 -24.98
N TRP A 116 6.91 -5.57 -24.51
CA TRP A 116 7.23 -4.22 -24.95
C TRP A 116 8.70 -4.03 -25.38
N LEU A 117 9.06 -2.81 -25.76
CA LEU A 117 10.37 -2.48 -26.32
C LEU A 117 11.46 -2.38 -25.23
N SER A 118 12.73 -2.46 -25.61
CA SER A 118 13.84 -2.23 -24.69
C SER A 118 14.98 -1.46 -25.34
N ILE A 119 15.69 -0.67 -24.54
CA ILE A 119 16.99 -0.12 -24.94
C ILE A 119 18.00 -1.27 -25.05
N PRO A 120 18.84 -1.33 -26.11
CA PRO A 120 19.87 -2.36 -26.22
C PRO A 120 20.74 -2.43 -24.97
N TYR A 121 21.06 -3.64 -24.52
CA TYR A 121 21.87 -3.82 -23.31
C TYR A 121 23.24 -3.13 -23.38
N SER A 122 23.83 -3.11 -24.58
CA SER A 122 25.10 -2.46 -24.88
C SER A 122 25.05 -0.93 -24.89
N ASP A 123 23.86 -0.32 -25.02
CA ASP A 123 23.71 1.14 -24.99
C ASP A 123 23.74 1.67 -23.56
N LEU A 124 24.94 1.67 -22.98
CA LEU A 124 25.18 2.17 -21.63
C LEU A 124 25.01 3.70 -21.54
N GLU A 125 25.25 4.42 -22.63
CA GLU A 125 25.21 5.88 -22.63
C GLU A 125 23.78 6.39 -22.54
N THR A 126 22.85 5.86 -23.36
CA THR A 126 21.43 6.20 -23.25
C THR A 126 20.87 5.81 -21.89
N LYS A 127 21.17 4.59 -21.40
CA LYS A 127 20.74 4.16 -20.06
C LYS A 127 21.22 5.09 -18.96
N LYS A 128 22.49 5.52 -18.97
CA LYS A 128 23.03 6.48 -17.99
C LYS A 128 22.43 7.88 -18.13
N ALA A 129 22.23 8.34 -19.37
CA ALA A 129 21.62 9.64 -19.64
C ALA A 129 20.20 9.71 -19.09
N LEU A 130 19.39 8.68 -19.36
CA LEU A 130 18.02 8.56 -18.85
C LEU A 130 17.98 8.50 -17.32
N ASN A 131 18.83 7.67 -16.69
CA ASN A 131 18.90 7.61 -15.22
C ASN A 131 19.21 8.98 -14.60
N ARG A 132 20.17 9.71 -15.15
CA ARG A 132 20.55 11.06 -14.67
C ARG A 132 19.46 12.09 -14.94
N GLN A 133 18.83 12.04 -16.10
CA GLN A 133 17.84 13.03 -16.51
C GLN A 133 16.57 12.96 -15.66
N PHE A 134 16.13 11.74 -15.33
CA PHE A 134 14.91 11.52 -14.55
C PHE A 134 15.18 11.30 -13.05
N ASP A 135 16.43 11.48 -12.63
CA ASP A 135 16.88 11.33 -11.24
C ASP A 135 16.39 10.01 -10.61
N VAL A 136 16.68 8.91 -11.29
CA VAL A 136 16.20 7.58 -10.88
C VAL A 136 17.03 7.09 -9.68
N GLU A 137 16.49 7.29 -8.48
CA GLU A 137 17.12 6.88 -7.22
C GLU A 137 16.91 5.39 -6.87
N GLY A 138 15.90 4.74 -7.47
CA GLY A 138 15.54 3.36 -7.16
C GLY A 138 14.67 2.68 -8.22
N ILE A 139 14.56 1.36 -8.12
CA ILE A 139 13.76 0.51 -9.01
C ILE A 139 12.78 -0.36 -8.19
N PRO A 140 11.59 -0.74 -8.72
CA PRO A 140 11.08 -0.37 -10.04
C PRO A 140 10.71 1.11 -10.13
N CYS A 141 11.01 1.74 -11.26
CA CYS A 141 10.62 3.12 -11.57
C CYS A 141 9.99 3.16 -12.97
N LEU A 142 8.90 3.91 -13.12
CA LEU A 142 8.16 4.06 -14.37
C LEU A 142 7.89 5.54 -14.60
N ILE A 143 8.57 6.13 -15.58
CA ILE A 143 8.37 7.52 -15.98
C ILE A 143 7.42 7.54 -17.17
N ILE A 144 6.32 8.28 -17.07
CA ILE A 144 5.36 8.44 -18.16
C ILE A 144 5.69 9.70 -18.94
N LEU A 145 5.96 9.56 -20.23
CA LEU A 145 6.16 10.64 -21.17
C LEU A 145 4.90 10.80 -22.02
N GLN A 146 4.33 12.01 -22.00
CA GLN A 146 3.17 12.34 -22.80
C GLN A 146 3.57 12.84 -24.20
N PRO A 147 2.71 12.67 -25.22
CA PRO A 147 2.91 13.25 -26.54
C PRO A 147 3.09 14.77 -26.53
N ASP A 148 2.44 15.48 -25.61
CA ASP A 148 2.57 16.93 -25.44
C ASP A 148 3.89 17.36 -24.77
N GLY A 149 4.72 16.39 -24.39
CA GLY A 149 6.02 16.59 -23.77
C GLY A 149 5.98 16.75 -22.25
N SER A 150 4.81 16.63 -21.60
CA SER A 150 4.71 16.53 -20.14
C SER A 150 5.22 15.16 -19.63
N ILE A 151 5.68 15.16 -18.38
CA ILE A 151 6.39 14.04 -17.77
C ILE A 151 5.78 13.78 -16.40
N LEU A 152 5.46 12.51 -16.10
CA LEU A 152 5.03 12.05 -14.79
C LEU A 152 6.05 11.05 -14.24
N HIS A 153 6.48 11.26 -12.98
CA HIS A 153 7.51 10.43 -12.35
C HIS A 153 6.93 9.30 -11.49
N ASP A 154 5.64 9.34 -11.22
CA ASP A 154 4.89 8.47 -10.30
C ASP A 154 4.18 7.31 -11.01
N GLY A 155 4.65 6.89 -12.20
CA GLY A 155 3.98 5.87 -13.02
C GLY A 155 3.76 4.54 -12.29
N VAL A 156 4.69 4.10 -11.44
CA VAL A 156 4.53 2.88 -10.63
C VAL A 156 3.34 3.01 -9.69
N GLU A 157 3.25 4.12 -8.96
CA GLU A 157 2.15 4.38 -8.04
C GLU A 157 0.82 4.48 -8.78
N LEU A 158 0.77 5.20 -9.91
CA LEU A 158 -0.42 5.34 -10.73
C LEU A 158 -0.94 3.98 -11.26
N ILE A 159 -0.03 3.10 -11.68
CA ILE A 159 -0.37 1.74 -12.13
C ILE A 159 -0.88 0.89 -10.97
N TYR A 160 -0.23 0.92 -9.80
CA TYR A 160 -0.73 0.22 -8.61
C TYR A 160 -2.11 0.72 -8.19
N LYS A 161 -2.33 2.03 -8.23
CA LYS A 161 -3.53 2.67 -7.70
C LYS A 161 -4.73 2.59 -8.64
N TYR A 162 -4.52 2.86 -9.92
CA TYR A 162 -5.62 3.00 -10.90
C TYR A 162 -5.53 2.01 -12.06
N GLY A 163 -4.40 1.31 -12.24
CA GLY A 163 -4.20 0.35 -13.31
C GLY A 163 -4.50 0.95 -14.69
N VAL A 164 -5.34 0.25 -15.47
CA VAL A 164 -5.77 0.69 -16.81
C VAL A 164 -6.53 2.02 -16.80
N GLU A 165 -7.22 2.35 -15.70
CA GLU A 165 -8.03 3.58 -15.63
C GLU A 165 -7.15 4.84 -15.57
N ALA A 166 -5.87 4.70 -15.20
CA ALA A 166 -4.91 5.79 -15.20
C ALA A 166 -4.71 6.37 -16.60
N PHE A 167 -4.81 5.55 -17.65
CA PHE A 167 -4.64 6.00 -19.03
C PHE A 167 -5.70 7.05 -19.42
N PRO A 168 -5.34 8.15 -20.12
CA PRO A 168 -4.05 8.42 -20.77
C PRO A 168 -2.96 9.06 -19.89
N PHE A 169 -3.09 9.02 -18.56
CA PHE A 169 -2.17 9.66 -17.60
C PHE A 169 -2.08 11.18 -17.76
N THR A 170 -3.12 11.81 -18.32
CA THR A 170 -3.22 13.27 -18.36
C THR A 170 -3.60 13.81 -16.99
N LYS A 171 -3.21 15.04 -16.72
CA LYS A 171 -3.54 15.72 -15.46
C LYS A 171 -5.05 15.71 -15.20
N GLU A 172 -5.85 16.02 -16.22
CA GLU A 172 -7.32 16.05 -16.12
C GLU A 172 -7.88 14.67 -15.78
N LYS A 173 -7.31 13.60 -16.35
CA LYS A 173 -7.74 12.23 -16.08
C LYS A 173 -7.45 11.83 -14.63
N LEU A 174 -6.24 12.13 -14.16
CA LEU A 174 -5.83 11.84 -12.79
C LEU A 174 -6.66 12.65 -11.78
N GLU A 175 -6.93 13.93 -12.06
CA GLU A 175 -7.83 14.77 -11.26
C GLU A 175 -9.27 14.22 -11.24
N GLU A 176 -9.77 13.70 -12.36
CA GLU A 176 -11.07 13.03 -12.45
C GLU A 176 -11.12 11.78 -11.53
N LEU A 177 -10.10 10.92 -11.59
CA LEU A 177 -10.00 9.72 -10.76
C LEU A 177 -9.93 10.07 -9.28
N GLN A 178 -9.08 11.02 -8.92
CA GLN A 178 -8.96 11.51 -7.54
C GLN A 178 -10.28 12.12 -7.04
N ARG A 179 -11.00 12.87 -7.88
CA ARG A 179 -12.32 13.42 -7.53
C ARG A 179 -13.33 12.29 -7.31
N LYS A 180 -13.35 11.26 -8.15
CA LYS A 180 -14.22 10.09 -7.96
C LYS A 180 -13.92 9.38 -6.65
N GLU A 181 -12.65 9.19 -6.33
CA GLU A 181 -12.21 8.58 -5.07
C GLU A 181 -12.64 9.44 -3.86
N ARG A 182 -12.40 10.75 -3.90
CA ARG A 182 -12.85 11.70 -2.88
C ARG A 182 -14.36 11.66 -2.69
N MET A 183 -15.14 11.74 -3.76
CA MET A 183 -16.60 11.64 -3.67
C MET A 183 -17.05 10.30 -3.10
N LYS A 184 -16.40 9.20 -3.44
CA LYS A 184 -16.70 7.88 -2.87
C LYS A 184 -16.46 7.88 -1.35
N HIS A 185 -15.38 8.48 -0.90
CA HIS A 185 -15.07 8.64 0.52
C HIS A 185 -16.01 9.63 1.24
N GLU A 186 -16.30 10.78 0.63
CA GLU A 186 -17.23 11.80 1.13
C GLU A 186 -18.68 11.34 1.15
N SER A 187 -19.06 10.40 0.26
CA SER A 187 -20.38 9.75 0.26
C SER A 187 -20.42 8.47 1.09
N GLN A 188 -19.29 8.06 1.69
CA GLN A 188 -19.24 6.87 2.53
C GLN A 188 -20.19 7.00 3.72
N THR A 189 -21.03 6.00 3.89
CA THR A 189 -21.89 5.83 5.06
C THR A 189 -21.82 4.37 5.48
N LEU A 190 -22.18 4.08 6.72
CA LEU A 190 -22.21 2.70 7.20
C LEU A 190 -23.18 1.83 6.38
N THR A 191 -24.35 2.40 6.03
CA THR A 191 -25.34 1.74 5.17
C THR A 191 -24.78 1.43 3.79
N ASN A 192 -24.06 2.37 3.14
CA ASN A 192 -23.43 2.15 1.84
C ASN A 192 -22.34 1.06 1.88
N LEU A 193 -21.69 0.87 3.03
CA LEU A 193 -20.66 -0.17 3.20
C LEU A 193 -21.27 -1.56 3.45
N LEU A 194 -22.28 -1.66 4.31
CA LEU A 194 -22.76 -2.95 4.82
C LEU A 194 -24.02 -3.48 4.14
N THR A 195 -24.79 -2.63 3.45
CA THR A 195 -26.02 -3.05 2.76
C THR A 195 -25.79 -3.35 1.28
N ASN A 196 -26.71 -4.08 0.68
CA ASN A 196 -26.86 -4.22 -0.76
C ASN A 196 -28.37 -4.35 -1.09
N PRO A 197 -28.79 -4.29 -2.38
CA PRO A 197 -30.21 -4.34 -2.73
C PRO A 197 -30.98 -5.56 -2.22
N GLY A 198 -30.30 -6.65 -1.88
CA GLY A 198 -30.91 -7.86 -1.34
C GLY A 198 -30.76 -8.06 0.17
N ARG A 199 -30.04 -7.17 0.88
CA ARG A 199 -29.65 -7.40 2.29
C ARG A 199 -29.29 -6.11 3.01
N ASP A 200 -30.04 -5.82 4.08
CA ASP A 200 -29.92 -4.64 4.95
C ASP A 200 -29.68 -5.00 6.44
N TYR A 201 -29.35 -6.27 6.71
CA TYR A 201 -29.17 -6.80 8.06
C TYR A 201 -27.81 -7.46 8.28
N LEU A 202 -27.44 -7.60 9.54
CA LEU A 202 -26.31 -8.38 10.05
C LEU A 202 -26.84 -9.55 10.87
N LEU A 203 -25.99 -10.54 11.11
CA LEU A 203 -26.29 -11.65 12.01
C LEU A 203 -25.79 -11.33 13.41
N ASP A 204 -26.57 -11.70 14.42
CA ASP A 204 -26.13 -11.66 15.81
C ASP A 204 -25.27 -12.89 16.16
N PRO A 205 -24.61 -12.93 17.34
CA PRO A 205 -23.79 -14.05 17.76
C PRO A 205 -24.51 -15.41 17.79
N THR A 206 -25.84 -15.43 17.94
CA THR A 206 -26.62 -16.67 17.90
C THR A 206 -26.89 -17.17 16.48
N LEU A 207 -26.59 -16.36 15.45
CA LEU A 207 -26.92 -16.60 14.04
C LEU A 207 -28.42 -16.72 13.74
N THR A 208 -29.29 -16.51 14.73
CA THR A 208 -30.74 -16.66 14.57
C THR A 208 -31.46 -15.33 14.34
N ARG A 209 -30.88 -14.23 14.82
CA ARG A 209 -31.48 -12.90 14.74
C ARG A 209 -30.81 -12.07 13.67
N LYS A 210 -31.64 -11.47 12.82
CA LYS A 210 -31.25 -10.45 11.87
C LYS A 210 -31.30 -9.08 12.54
N VAL A 211 -30.19 -8.37 12.56
CA VAL A 211 -30.02 -7.05 13.15
C VAL A 211 -29.92 -6.02 12.03
N PRO A 212 -30.84 -5.04 11.90
CA PRO A 212 -30.76 -4.02 10.86
C PRO A 212 -29.44 -3.24 10.92
N VAL A 213 -28.80 -2.99 9.77
CA VAL A 213 -27.54 -2.23 9.69
C VAL A 213 -27.71 -0.83 10.29
N ASP A 214 -28.87 -0.21 10.11
CA ASP A 214 -29.14 1.15 10.62
C ASP A 214 -29.11 1.25 12.16
N SER A 215 -29.19 0.12 12.87
CA SER A 215 -29.03 0.09 14.34
C SER A 215 -27.59 0.36 14.82
N LEU A 216 -26.64 0.41 13.88
CA LEU A 216 -25.25 0.77 14.13
C LEU A 216 -24.95 2.25 13.80
N ILE A 217 -25.88 3.00 13.21
CA ILE A 217 -25.67 4.42 12.90
C ILE A 217 -25.42 5.20 14.20
N GLY A 218 -24.43 6.08 14.19
CA GLY A 218 -24.02 6.84 15.37
C GLY A 218 -23.08 6.09 16.32
N LYS A 219 -22.71 4.84 16.03
CA LYS A 219 -21.70 4.08 16.79
C LYS A 219 -20.37 4.04 16.06
N THR A 220 -19.29 3.93 16.82
CA THR A 220 -18.01 3.49 16.26
C THR A 220 -18.10 2.00 15.94
N VAL A 221 -17.78 1.61 14.71
CA VAL A 221 -17.90 0.23 14.22
C VAL A 221 -16.55 -0.30 13.75
N GLY A 222 -16.12 -1.43 14.29
CA GLY A 222 -14.96 -2.18 13.77
C GLY A 222 -15.37 -3.16 12.67
N LEU A 223 -14.79 -3.06 11.48
CA LEU A 223 -14.91 -4.07 10.42
C LEU A 223 -13.74 -5.05 10.57
N TYR A 224 -14.03 -6.26 11.06
CA TYR A 224 -13.02 -7.26 11.40
C TYR A 224 -12.94 -8.37 10.37
N PHE A 225 -11.88 -8.35 9.55
CA PHE A 225 -11.57 -9.36 8.54
C PHE A 225 -10.69 -10.44 9.16
N SER A 226 -11.20 -11.68 9.20
CA SER A 226 -10.52 -12.78 9.87
C SER A 226 -11.02 -14.16 9.41
N ALA A 227 -10.29 -15.23 9.74
CA ALA A 227 -10.67 -16.61 9.44
C ALA A 227 -10.05 -17.63 10.42
N GLN A 228 -10.73 -18.76 10.58
CA GLN A 228 -10.33 -19.86 11.47
C GLN A 228 -8.99 -20.49 11.09
N TRP A 229 -8.75 -20.64 9.79
CA TRP A 229 -7.54 -21.29 9.26
C TRP A 229 -6.27 -20.43 9.44
N CYS A 230 -6.42 -19.16 9.84
CA CYS A 230 -5.33 -18.21 9.95
C CYS A 230 -4.81 -18.17 11.40
N VAL A 231 -3.59 -18.67 11.62
CA VAL A 231 -2.97 -18.70 12.97
C VAL A 231 -2.86 -17.30 13.60
N PRO A 232 -2.38 -16.25 12.90
CA PRO A 232 -2.40 -14.89 13.44
C PRO A 232 -3.80 -14.41 13.86
N CYS A 233 -4.86 -14.81 13.15
CA CYS A 233 -6.24 -14.50 13.51
C CYS A 233 -6.66 -15.19 14.80
N ALA A 234 -6.32 -16.48 14.95
CA ALA A 234 -6.59 -17.26 16.15
C ALA A 234 -5.92 -16.64 17.39
N ASN A 235 -4.72 -16.07 17.25
CA ASN A 235 -4.03 -15.38 18.33
C ASN A 235 -4.65 -14.01 18.67
N PHE A 236 -5.04 -13.24 17.65
CA PHE A 236 -5.56 -11.88 17.85
C PHE A 236 -7.00 -11.84 18.38
N THR A 237 -7.83 -12.82 18.02
CA THR A 237 -9.27 -12.79 18.32
C THR A 237 -9.60 -12.77 19.81
N PRO A 238 -9.01 -13.64 20.66
CA PRO A 238 -9.28 -13.60 22.11
C PRO A 238 -8.90 -12.26 22.73
N LYS A 239 -7.82 -11.63 22.26
CA LYS A 239 -7.40 -10.28 22.69
C LYS A 239 -8.44 -9.23 22.30
N LEU A 240 -8.91 -9.26 21.05
CA LEU A 240 -9.95 -8.35 20.58
C LEU A 240 -11.27 -8.54 21.36
N VAL A 241 -11.66 -9.77 21.69
CA VAL A 241 -12.83 -10.07 22.53
C VAL A 241 -12.69 -9.45 23.92
N SER A 242 -11.54 -9.63 24.56
CA SER A 242 -11.26 -9.03 25.88
C SER A 242 -11.38 -7.50 25.84
N ILE A 243 -10.73 -6.86 24.88
CA ILE A 243 -10.75 -5.39 24.73
C ILE A 243 -12.14 -4.88 24.37
N TYR A 244 -12.87 -5.59 23.52
CA TYR A 244 -14.26 -5.29 23.19
C TYR A 244 -15.11 -5.23 24.46
N HIS A 245 -15.04 -6.25 25.33
CA HIS A 245 -15.78 -6.24 26.59
C HIS A 245 -15.41 -5.08 27.51
N LYS A 246 -14.12 -4.75 27.63
CA LYS A 246 -13.68 -3.58 28.43
C LYS A 246 -14.23 -2.27 27.89
N ILE A 247 -14.23 -2.08 26.57
CA ILE A 247 -14.81 -0.87 25.94
C ILE A 247 -16.31 -0.81 26.20
N LYS A 248 -17.04 -1.93 26.01
CA LYS A 248 -18.50 -1.99 26.26
C LYS A 248 -18.81 -1.66 27.72
N GLN A 249 -18.07 -2.23 28.67
CA GLN A 249 -18.23 -1.94 30.09
C GLN A 249 -17.98 -0.46 30.40
N SER A 250 -16.89 0.13 29.88
CA SER A 250 -16.59 1.56 30.10
C SER A 250 -17.68 2.48 29.55
N LEU A 251 -18.30 2.12 28.42
CA LEU A 251 -19.41 2.86 27.83
C LEU A 251 -20.68 2.77 28.68
N GLU A 252 -21.00 1.59 29.20
CA GLU A 252 -22.13 1.39 30.12
C GLU A 252 -21.97 2.21 31.40
N GLU A 253 -20.76 2.26 31.97
CA GLU A 253 -20.44 3.03 33.17
C GLU A 253 -20.50 4.55 32.96
N LYS A 254 -20.01 5.05 31.82
CA LYS A 254 -19.99 6.49 31.52
C LYS A 254 -21.39 7.06 31.29
N GLY A 255 -22.31 6.25 30.74
CA GLY A 255 -23.63 6.69 30.33
C GLY A 255 -23.58 7.66 29.14
N GLY A 256 -24.26 7.36 28.04
CA GLY A 256 -24.24 8.22 26.86
C GLY A 256 -24.82 7.56 25.62
N ASN A 257 -24.78 8.30 24.51
CA ASN A 257 -25.17 7.80 23.19
C ASN A 257 -24.00 7.16 22.41
N ASP A 258 -22.79 7.21 22.97
CA ASP A 258 -21.60 6.63 22.35
C ASP A 258 -21.71 5.09 22.37
N GLY A 259 -21.41 4.48 21.23
CA GLY A 259 -21.46 3.03 21.09
C GLY A 259 -20.22 2.49 20.40
N PHE A 260 -19.87 1.26 20.74
CA PHE A 260 -18.89 0.46 20.02
C PHE A 260 -19.49 -0.91 19.69
N ASP A 261 -19.39 -1.32 18.44
CA ASP A 261 -19.74 -2.66 17.97
C ASP A 261 -18.74 -3.11 16.89
N ILE A 262 -18.65 -4.42 16.67
CA ILE A 262 -17.80 -5.00 15.63
C ILE A 262 -18.68 -5.78 14.65
N VAL A 263 -18.31 -5.76 13.37
CA VAL A 263 -18.90 -6.58 12.32
C VAL A 263 -17.81 -7.51 11.78
N PHE A 264 -18.01 -8.82 11.97
CA PHE A 264 -17.13 -9.86 11.45
C PHE A 264 -17.35 -10.07 9.96
N LEU A 265 -16.25 -10.07 9.21
CA LEU A 265 -16.18 -10.34 7.78
C LEU A 265 -15.31 -11.59 7.56
N SER A 266 -15.98 -12.73 7.42
CA SER A 266 -15.32 -14.03 7.36
C SER A 266 -14.58 -14.25 6.04
N TYR A 267 -13.34 -14.74 6.18
CA TYR A 267 -12.49 -15.29 5.12
C TYR A 267 -12.43 -16.83 5.20
N ASP A 268 -13.33 -17.44 5.96
CA ASP A 268 -13.43 -18.89 6.04
C ASP A 268 -13.79 -19.48 4.68
N ARG A 269 -13.41 -20.75 4.48
CA ARG A 269 -13.57 -21.43 3.18
C ARG A 269 -14.93 -22.11 3.04
N ASP A 270 -15.62 -22.31 4.15
CA ASP A 270 -16.90 -22.97 4.22
C ASP A 270 -17.74 -22.50 5.42
N GLN A 271 -19.03 -22.80 5.36
CA GLN A 271 -20.03 -22.42 6.36
C GLN A 271 -19.72 -23.01 7.74
N SER A 272 -19.17 -24.22 7.82
CA SER A 272 -18.92 -24.90 9.09
C SER A 272 -17.77 -24.22 9.84
N SER A 273 -16.68 -23.89 9.15
CA SER A 273 -15.59 -23.10 9.71
C SER A 273 -16.04 -21.72 10.17
N PHE A 274 -16.85 -21.03 9.36
CA PHE A 274 -17.45 -19.76 9.75
C PHE A 274 -18.24 -19.87 11.07
N VAL A 275 -19.18 -20.81 11.16
CA VAL A 275 -20.01 -21.00 12.36
C VAL A 275 -19.15 -21.35 13.57
N SER A 276 -18.22 -22.30 13.42
CA SER A 276 -17.35 -22.74 14.51
C SER A 276 -16.53 -21.58 15.05
N TYR A 277 -15.94 -20.77 14.19
CA TYR A 277 -15.06 -19.68 14.61
C TYR A 277 -15.83 -18.47 15.14
N TYR A 278 -16.91 -18.08 14.46
CA TYR A 278 -17.77 -16.97 14.87
C TYR A 278 -18.44 -17.22 16.22
N SER A 279 -18.69 -18.48 16.60
CA SER A 279 -19.25 -18.81 17.94
C SER A 279 -18.37 -18.36 19.12
N THR A 280 -17.10 -18.02 18.86
CA THR A 280 -16.17 -17.47 19.86
C THR A 280 -16.25 -15.94 20.00
N MET A 281 -17.08 -15.27 19.19
CA MET A 281 -17.10 -13.81 19.06
C MET A 281 -18.41 -13.20 19.57
N PRO A 282 -18.37 -12.11 20.37
CA PRO A 282 -19.56 -11.50 20.98
C PRO A 282 -20.26 -10.44 20.10
N TRP A 283 -19.81 -10.24 18.87
CA TRP A 283 -20.22 -9.13 18.00
C TRP A 283 -20.98 -9.60 16.76
N LEU A 284 -21.42 -8.68 15.90
CA LEU A 284 -22.26 -8.99 14.72
C LEU A 284 -21.42 -9.57 13.58
N ALA A 285 -22.05 -10.20 12.58
CA ALA A 285 -21.38 -10.67 11.37
C ALA A 285 -22.17 -10.36 10.10
N LEU A 286 -21.46 -10.21 8.98
CA LEU A 286 -22.08 -10.41 7.68
C LEU A 286 -22.33 -11.91 7.46
N PRO A 287 -23.43 -12.31 6.78
CA PRO A 287 -23.62 -13.69 6.39
C PRO A 287 -22.42 -14.25 5.61
N PHE A 288 -22.15 -15.54 5.80
CA PHE A 288 -21.05 -16.22 5.12
C PHE A 288 -21.23 -16.19 3.59
N GLY A 289 -20.13 -16.02 2.86
CA GLY A 289 -20.11 -16.03 1.39
C GLY A 289 -20.63 -14.75 0.72
N GLU A 290 -20.96 -13.71 1.49
CA GLU A 290 -21.50 -12.46 0.97
C GLU A 290 -20.50 -11.71 0.05
N PRO A 291 -20.91 -11.32 -1.18
CA PRO A 291 -20.04 -10.57 -2.09
C PRO A 291 -19.54 -9.24 -1.52
N THR A 292 -20.33 -8.62 -0.63
CA THR A 292 -19.98 -7.40 0.09
C THR A 292 -18.64 -7.53 0.84
N ILE A 293 -18.31 -8.72 1.39
CA ILE A 293 -17.04 -8.94 2.10
C ILE A 293 -15.85 -8.69 1.16
N ARG A 294 -15.88 -9.25 -0.06
CA ARG A 294 -14.82 -9.07 -1.06
C ARG A 294 -14.77 -7.63 -1.57
N ASN A 295 -15.92 -6.98 -1.72
CA ASN A 295 -15.98 -5.59 -2.15
C ASN A 295 -15.39 -4.64 -1.10
N LEU A 296 -15.66 -4.90 0.19
CA LEU A 296 -15.09 -4.14 1.29
C LEU A 296 -13.58 -4.38 1.42
N ALA A 297 -13.12 -5.61 1.26
CA ALA A 297 -11.70 -5.92 1.24
C ALA A 297 -10.96 -5.13 0.14
N LYS A 298 -11.52 -5.06 -1.07
CA LYS A 298 -10.98 -4.22 -2.16
C LYS A 298 -11.08 -2.73 -1.83
N TYR A 299 -12.23 -2.27 -1.31
CA TYR A 299 -12.47 -0.88 -0.97
C TYR A 299 -11.45 -0.34 0.05
N PHE A 300 -11.12 -1.16 1.05
CA PHE A 300 -10.17 -0.79 2.08
C PHE A 300 -8.73 -1.19 1.78
N ASP A 301 -8.48 -1.88 0.67
CA ASP A 301 -7.18 -2.42 0.29
C ASP A 301 -6.62 -3.38 1.35
N VAL A 302 -7.42 -4.37 1.75
CA VAL A 302 -7.05 -5.37 2.76
C VAL A 302 -6.06 -6.37 2.15
N GLN A 303 -4.78 -6.19 2.45
CA GLN A 303 -3.67 -7.04 1.97
C GLN A 303 -3.50 -8.36 2.74
N GLY A 304 -4.06 -8.45 3.96
CA GLY A 304 -3.91 -9.64 4.80
C GLY A 304 -4.84 -9.62 6.01
N ILE A 305 -4.95 -10.78 6.66
CA ILE A 305 -5.75 -10.98 7.87
C ILE A 305 -4.87 -11.45 9.04
N PRO A 306 -5.19 -11.09 10.31
CA PRO A 306 -6.34 -10.29 10.73
C PRO A 306 -6.17 -8.81 10.38
N CYS A 307 -7.27 -8.17 9.95
CA CYS A 307 -7.36 -6.73 9.69
C CYS A 307 -8.60 -6.17 10.40
N LEU A 308 -8.44 -5.01 11.04
CA LEU A 308 -9.53 -4.31 11.72
C LEU A 308 -9.54 -2.85 11.25
N ILE A 309 -10.61 -2.48 10.55
CA ILE A 309 -10.85 -1.11 10.07
C ILE A 309 -11.88 -0.45 11.00
N ILE A 310 -11.61 0.78 11.43
CA ILE A 310 -12.50 1.52 12.32
C ILE A 310 -13.31 2.53 11.50
N ILE A 311 -14.62 2.45 11.64
CA ILE A 311 -15.60 3.38 11.10
C ILE A 311 -16.14 4.22 12.27
N GLY A 312 -16.16 5.53 12.10
CA GLY A 312 -16.66 6.48 13.09
C GLY A 312 -18.19 6.51 13.14
N PRO A 313 -18.76 7.20 14.14
CA PRO A 313 -20.20 7.35 14.30
C PRO A 313 -20.90 8.06 13.12
N ASP A 314 -20.14 8.84 12.35
CA ASP A 314 -20.56 9.51 11.11
C ASP A 314 -20.55 8.59 9.87
N GLY A 315 -20.14 7.33 10.03
CA GLY A 315 -19.99 6.38 8.93
C GLY A 315 -18.72 6.55 8.10
N LYS A 316 -17.79 7.44 8.51
CA LYS A 316 -16.50 7.66 7.85
C LYS A 316 -15.43 6.74 8.39
N THR A 317 -14.43 6.46 7.58
CA THR A 317 -13.30 5.65 8.02
C THR A 317 -12.40 6.51 8.89
N VAL A 318 -12.24 6.08 10.13
CA VAL A 318 -11.32 6.72 11.08
C VAL A 318 -9.92 6.19 10.84
N THR A 319 -9.75 4.87 10.73
CA THR A 319 -8.44 4.27 10.46
C THR A 319 -8.55 2.87 9.88
N LYS A 320 -7.59 2.51 9.02
CA LYS A 320 -7.41 1.13 8.55
C LYS A 320 -6.47 0.32 9.44
N GLN A 321 -5.84 0.96 10.44
CA GLN A 321 -4.83 0.38 11.31
C GLN A 321 -5.38 -0.03 12.69
N GLY A 322 -6.70 -0.32 12.78
CA GLY A 322 -7.36 -0.63 14.05
C GLY A 322 -6.70 -1.78 14.80
N ARG A 323 -6.20 -2.81 14.10
CA ARG A 323 -5.45 -3.92 14.73
C ARG A 323 -4.19 -3.43 15.44
N ASN A 324 -3.43 -2.52 14.83
CA ASN A 324 -2.20 -1.99 15.42
C ASN A 324 -2.54 -1.16 16.66
N LEU A 325 -3.56 -0.30 16.58
CA LEU A 325 -4.00 0.51 17.70
C LEU A 325 -4.50 -0.33 18.89
N ILE A 326 -5.23 -1.42 18.61
CA ILE A 326 -5.65 -2.39 19.63
C ILE A 326 -4.44 -3.07 20.29
N ASN A 327 -3.42 -3.42 19.52
CA ASN A 327 -2.20 -4.03 20.07
C ASN A 327 -1.39 -3.04 20.92
N LEU A 328 -1.30 -1.79 20.48
CA LEU A 328 -0.48 -0.76 21.11
C LEU A 328 -1.16 -0.15 22.34
N TYR A 329 -2.41 0.31 22.19
CA TYR A 329 -3.12 1.08 23.20
C TYR A 329 -4.27 0.32 23.87
N GLN A 330 -4.56 -0.91 23.46
CA GLN A 330 -5.63 -1.75 24.02
C GLN A 330 -6.99 -1.01 24.04
N GLU A 331 -7.77 -1.10 25.12
CA GLU A 331 -9.04 -0.37 25.28
C GLU A 331 -8.89 1.16 25.24
N ASN A 332 -7.71 1.69 25.57
CA ASN A 332 -7.46 3.13 25.56
C ASN A 332 -7.44 3.72 24.15
N ALA A 333 -7.28 2.87 23.13
CA ALA A 333 -7.37 3.27 21.74
C ALA A 333 -8.74 3.90 21.41
N TYR A 334 -9.81 3.48 22.10
CA TYR A 334 -11.15 4.03 21.89
C TYR A 334 -11.23 5.52 22.31
N PRO A 335 -11.88 6.41 21.53
CA PRO A 335 -12.72 6.16 20.35
C PRO A 335 -11.99 6.14 19.00
N PHE A 336 -10.67 5.94 19.00
CA PHE A 336 -9.79 5.88 17.83
C PHE A 336 -9.67 7.19 17.04
N THR A 337 -10.14 8.31 17.60
CA THR A 337 -10.06 9.62 16.97
C THR A 337 -8.62 10.12 16.95
N ASP A 338 -8.26 10.90 15.93
CA ASP A 338 -6.91 11.49 15.81
C ASP A 338 -6.51 12.24 17.08
N ALA A 339 -7.40 13.05 17.65
CA ALA A 339 -7.15 13.76 18.91
C ALA A 339 -6.85 12.83 20.09
N LYS A 340 -7.48 11.65 20.16
CA LYS A 340 -7.19 10.65 21.20
C LYS A 340 -5.86 9.96 20.94
N LEU A 341 -5.54 9.65 19.69
CA LEU A 341 -4.28 9.02 19.30
C LEU A 341 -3.09 9.96 19.56
N GLU A 342 -3.19 11.23 19.16
CA GLU A 342 -2.18 12.25 19.47
C GLU A 342 -1.91 12.39 20.98
N LEU A 343 -2.95 12.25 21.82
CA LEU A 343 -2.80 12.26 23.27
C LEU A 343 -2.01 11.04 23.75
N LEU A 344 -2.36 9.84 23.28
CA LEU A 344 -1.70 8.59 23.66
C LEU A 344 -0.24 8.55 23.19
N GLU A 345 0.04 9.06 21.99
CA GLU A 345 1.40 9.20 21.47
C GLU A 345 2.24 10.13 22.35
N LYS A 346 1.69 11.28 22.76
CA LYS A 346 2.36 12.20 23.70
C LYS A 346 2.59 11.56 25.06
N GLU A 347 1.62 10.83 25.60
CA GLU A 347 1.77 10.10 26.87
C GLU A 347 2.89 9.06 26.77
N MET A 348 2.93 8.29 25.68
CA MET A 348 3.97 7.30 25.42
C MET A 348 5.36 7.93 25.26
N GLU A 349 5.46 9.09 24.60
CA GLU A 349 6.70 9.87 24.49
C GLU A 349 7.20 10.35 25.86
N GLU A 350 6.31 10.89 26.69
CA GLU A 350 6.65 11.33 28.05
C GLU A 350 7.01 10.15 28.97
N GLU A 351 6.41 8.98 28.76
CA GLU A 351 6.81 7.74 29.42
C GLU A 351 8.19 7.28 28.97
N ALA A 352 8.48 7.29 27.67
CA ALA A 352 9.76 6.88 27.11
C ALA A 352 10.92 7.73 27.67
N LYS A 353 10.71 9.04 27.90
CA LYS A 353 11.69 9.92 28.55
C LYS A 353 12.06 9.50 29.98
N ARG A 354 11.20 8.72 30.65
CA ARG A 354 11.45 8.20 32.01
C ARG A 354 12.15 6.84 32.00
N LEU A 355 12.26 6.19 30.85
CA LEU A 355 12.87 4.88 30.72
C LEU A 355 14.40 5.00 30.56
N PRO A 356 15.17 4.00 31.05
CA PRO A 356 16.61 3.93 30.81
C PRO A 356 16.93 3.89 29.31
N ARG A 357 17.93 4.66 28.87
CA ARG A 357 18.33 4.68 27.45
C ARG A 357 18.88 3.33 26.98
N THR A 358 19.54 2.60 27.87
CA THR A 358 20.03 1.24 27.61
C THR A 358 19.76 0.35 28.82
N ASP A 359 19.54 -0.94 28.59
CA ASP A 359 19.37 -1.95 29.65
C ASP A 359 19.59 -3.38 29.10
N TYR A 360 19.71 -4.37 29.99
CA TYR A 360 19.88 -5.79 29.65
C TYR A 360 18.56 -6.55 29.84
N HIS A 361 18.20 -7.37 28.84
CA HIS A 361 16.98 -8.18 28.88
C HIS A 361 17.27 -9.61 29.31
N ALA A 362 16.51 -10.20 30.24
CA ALA A 362 16.74 -11.57 30.69
C ALA A 362 16.73 -12.63 29.56
N GLY A 363 15.98 -12.38 28.49
CA GLY A 363 15.92 -13.25 27.30
C GLY A 363 16.99 -13.00 26.24
N HIS A 364 17.91 -12.04 26.45
CA HIS A 364 18.90 -11.64 25.44
C HIS A 364 20.23 -11.17 26.04
N ARG A 365 21.36 -11.56 25.43
CA ARG A 365 22.69 -11.34 26.02
C ARG A 365 23.30 -9.97 25.76
N HIS A 366 22.86 -9.27 24.71
CA HIS A 366 23.37 -7.95 24.37
C HIS A 366 22.57 -6.85 25.08
N GLU A 367 23.24 -5.72 25.34
CA GLU A 367 22.57 -4.50 25.77
C GLU A 367 21.56 -4.05 24.70
N LEU A 368 20.37 -3.69 25.14
CA LEU A 368 19.31 -3.15 24.28
C LEU A 368 19.27 -1.64 24.43
N THR A 369 19.13 -0.93 23.32
CA THR A 369 18.97 0.53 23.29
C THR A 369 17.50 0.87 23.07
N LEU A 370 16.99 1.83 23.86
CA LEU A 370 15.67 2.40 23.63
C LEU A 370 15.69 3.22 22.34
N VAL A 371 14.89 2.82 21.36
CA VAL A 371 14.78 3.42 20.03
C VAL A 371 13.32 3.81 19.75
N SER A 372 13.15 4.84 18.92
CA SER A 372 11.86 5.26 18.38
C SER A 372 11.81 5.06 16.87
N GLU A 373 10.65 5.27 16.26
CA GLU A 373 10.40 5.08 14.83
C GLU A 373 11.42 5.75 13.88
N GLY A 374 12.03 6.87 14.30
CA GLY A 374 13.06 7.57 13.49
C GLY A 374 14.48 7.01 13.58
N ASN A 375 14.77 6.11 14.53
CA ASN A 375 16.13 5.74 14.91
C ASN A 375 16.28 4.25 15.29
N GLY A 376 15.28 3.42 14.95
CA GLY A 376 15.33 1.96 15.12
C GLY A 376 14.04 1.28 15.58
N GLY A 377 12.92 2.00 15.77
CA GLY A 377 11.67 1.52 16.38
C GLY A 377 10.43 1.58 15.48
N GLY A 378 10.53 1.12 14.23
CA GLY A 378 9.36 0.99 13.34
C GLY A 378 8.36 -0.08 13.81
N PRO A 379 7.48 -0.60 12.94
CA PRO A 379 6.71 -1.81 13.24
C PRO A 379 7.64 -3.01 13.48
N PHE A 380 7.48 -3.71 14.61
CA PHE A 380 8.30 -4.87 14.98
C PHE A 380 7.46 -6.01 15.57
N ILE A 381 8.05 -7.21 15.66
CA ILE A 381 7.50 -8.32 16.45
C ILE A 381 8.36 -8.48 17.70
N CYS A 382 7.75 -8.30 18.87
CA CYS A 382 8.45 -8.37 20.14
C CYS A 382 8.95 -9.79 20.40
N CYS A 383 10.25 -9.96 20.59
CA CYS A 383 10.90 -11.25 20.80
C CYS A 383 10.57 -11.90 22.16
N ASP A 384 9.96 -11.17 23.11
CA ASP A 384 9.55 -11.72 24.41
C ASP A 384 8.12 -12.26 24.41
N CYS A 385 7.18 -11.52 23.80
CA CYS A 385 5.76 -11.88 23.83
C CYS A 385 5.16 -12.29 22.47
N ASP A 386 5.96 -12.23 21.40
CA ASP A 386 5.56 -12.52 20.01
C ASP A 386 4.39 -11.64 19.52
N GLU A 387 4.14 -10.50 20.19
CA GLU A 387 3.15 -9.52 19.76
C GLU A 387 3.78 -8.41 18.93
N GLN A 388 3.01 -7.92 17.95
CA GLN A 388 3.40 -6.77 17.16
C GLN A 388 3.49 -5.51 18.03
N GLY A 389 4.60 -4.77 17.90
CA GLY A 389 4.83 -3.44 18.47
C GLY A 389 5.04 -2.39 17.38
N SER A 390 4.98 -1.11 17.77
CA SER A 390 5.32 0.03 16.93
C SER A 390 5.69 1.23 17.81
N GLY A 391 6.54 2.12 17.32
CA GLY A 391 6.92 3.35 18.01
C GLY A 391 8.16 3.15 18.88
N TRP A 392 7.98 3.01 20.19
CA TRP A 392 9.11 2.82 21.12
C TRP A 392 9.43 1.34 21.31
N ALA A 393 10.71 0.97 21.22
CA ALA A 393 11.21 -0.40 21.40
C ALA A 393 12.57 -0.40 22.09
N TYR A 394 12.91 -1.49 22.78
CA TYR A 394 14.29 -1.79 23.13
C TYR A 394 14.87 -2.71 22.07
N GLN A 395 15.89 -2.23 21.36
CA GLN A 395 16.51 -2.92 20.23
C GLN A 395 17.99 -3.19 20.48
N CYS A 396 18.43 -4.41 20.20
CA CYS A 396 19.85 -4.71 20.04
C CYS A 396 20.30 -4.26 18.65
N LEU A 397 21.08 -3.19 18.57
CA LEU A 397 21.58 -2.66 17.29
C LEU A 397 22.51 -3.63 16.54
N GLY A 398 23.09 -4.61 17.24
CA GLY A 398 23.99 -5.60 16.63
C GLY A 398 23.27 -6.78 15.96
N CYS A 399 22.12 -7.21 16.49
CA CYS A 399 21.44 -8.42 16.01
C CYS A 399 19.94 -8.26 15.73
N GLY A 400 19.36 -7.07 15.93
CA GLY A 400 17.95 -6.79 15.68
C GLY A 400 16.98 -7.44 16.65
N TYR A 401 17.43 -7.84 17.85
CA TYR A 401 16.53 -8.33 18.91
C TYR A 401 15.71 -7.16 19.45
N GLU A 402 14.38 -7.24 19.37
CA GLU A 402 13.48 -6.13 19.70
C GLU A 402 12.41 -6.57 20.68
N VAL A 403 12.18 -5.77 21.71
CA VAL A 403 11.09 -6.00 22.67
C VAL A 403 10.33 -4.71 22.98
N HIS A 404 9.06 -4.85 23.36
CA HIS A 404 8.28 -3.71 23.86
C HIS A 404 8.93 -3.15 25.13
N PRO A 405 8.78 -1.83 25.40
CA PRO A 405 9.20 -1.25 26.68
C PRO A 405 8.61 -1.97 27.89
N ARG A 406 7.33 -2.37 27.82
CA ARG A 406 6.66 -3.16 28.88
C ARG A 406 7.16 -4.61 29.00
N CYS A 407 7.84 -5.13 27.99
CA CYS A 407 8.41 -6.47 27.98
C CYS A 407 9.84 -6.49 28.52
N MET A 408 10.42 -5.32 28.86
CA MET A 408 11.74 -5.28 29.46
C MET A 408 11.77 -5.95 30.84
N ARG A 409 12.53 -7.04 30.93
CA ARG A 409 12.88 -7.73 32.18
C ARG A 409 14.34 -7.46 32.49
N ALA A 410 14.59 -6.31 33.11
CA ALA A 410 15.93 -5.87 33.48
C ALA A 410 16.62 -6.93 34.35
N VAL A 411 17.88 -7.24 34.01
CA VAL A 411 18.75 -8.12 34.79
C VAL A 411 20.07 -7.43 35.07
N ASP A 412 20.55 -7.58 36.31
CA ASP A 412 21.84 -7.05 36.71
C ASP A 412 22.95 -7.84 35.98
N PRO A 413 23.83 -7.18 35.19
CA PRO A 413 24.89 -7.86 34.45
C PRO A 413 25.88 -8.61 35.36
N GLU A 414 25.92 -8.28 36.66
CA GLU A 414 26.78 -8.95 37.65
C GLU A 414 26.26 -10.34 38.09
N ASN A 415 25.04 -10.74 37.70
CA ASN A 415 24.43 -12.00 38.15
C ASN A 415 24.37 -13.09 37.06
N THR A 416 24.88 -12.83 35.85
CA THR A 416 25.13 -13.89 34.85
C THR A 416 26.49 -14.54 35.13
N GLY A 417 26.57 -15.24 36.26
CA GLY A 417 27.69 -16.10 36.60
C GLY A 417 27.87 -17.18 35.52
N SER A 418 29.13 -17.38 35.14
CA SER A 418 29.66 -18.49 34.35
C SER A 418 28.90 -19.80 34.57
N VAL A 419 28.09 -20.21 33.61
CA VAL A 419 27.79 -21.62 33.39
C VAL A 419 28.65 -22.06 32.22
N GLU A 420 29.87 -22.47 32.53
CA GLU A 420 30.71 -23.26 31.64
C GLU A 420 30.00 -24.59 31.31
N ASP A 421 30.01 -24.93 30.03
CA ASP A 421 29.73 -26.23 29.41
C ASP A 421 28.49 -27.03 29.88
N ARG A 422 27.43 -27.00 29.03
CA ARG A 422 26.79 -28.21 28.48
C ARG A 422 25.78 -27.91 27.38
#